data_AF-A0A562D5Z3-F1
#
_entry.id   AF-A0A562D5Z3-F1
#
_cell.length_a   1.000
_cell.length_b   1.000
_cell.length_c   1.000
_cell.angle_alpha   90.00
_cell.angle_beta   90.00
_cell.angle_gamma   90.00
#
_symmetry.space_group_name_H-M   'P 1'
#
loop_
_entity.id
_entity.type
_entity.pdbx_description
1 polymer ?
#
loop_
_entity_poly.entity_id
_entity_poly.type
_entity_poly.pdbx_seq_one_letter_code
_entity_poly.pdbx_strand_id
1 'polypeptide(L)' 'MMEVAEAERRSGYRVGGISPFGQQRPAPVCFERDALAQPSVFINAGQRGLLLELAPADAVQVLQAQVAAISRA' A
#
# COMPACT_ATOMS: atom_id res chain seq x y z
N MET A 1 3.52 6.58 -14.23
CA MET A 1 3.47 5.24 -13.59
C MET A 1 4.82 4.59 -13.76
N MET A 2 5.24 3.75 -12.82
CA MET A 2 6.50 2.99 -12.92
C MET A 2 6.33 1.80 -13.86
N GLU A 3 7.37 1.44 -14.61
CA GLU A 3 7.40 0.21 -15.41
C GLU A 3 7.29 -1.03 -14.52
N VAL A 4 6.56 -2.06 -14.97
CA VAL A 4 6.29 -3.30 -14.21
C VAL A 4 7.59 -3.90 -13.67
N ALA A 5 8.58 -4.09 -14.54
CA ALA A 5 9.83 -4.72 -14.16
C ALA A 5 10.60 -3.92 -13.09
N GLU A 6 10.46 -2.59 -13.08
CA GLU A 6 11.07 -1.75 -12.04
C GLU A 6 10.30 -1.82 -10.72
N ALA A 7 8.96 -1.85 -10.77
CA ALA A 7 8.13 -2.00 -9.58
C ALA A 7 8.39 -3.34 -8.87
N GLU A 8 8.54 -4.42 -9.63
CA GLU A 8 8.83 -5.75 -9.08
C GLU A 8 10.25 -5.82 -8.48
N ARG A 9 11.26 -5.30 -9.19
CA ARG A 9 12.63 -5.26 -8.67
C ARG A 9 12.77 -4.42 -7.40
N ARG A 10 12.08 -3.28 -7.32
CA ARG A 10 12.19 -2.38 -6.17
C ARG A 10 11.43 -2.92 -4.96
N SER A 11 10.20 -3.39 -5.17
CA SER A 11 9.35 -3.87 -4.08
C SER A 11 9.76 -5.26 -3.58
N GLY A 12 10.29 -6.12 -4.45
CA GLY A 12 10.47 -7.54 -4.17
C GLY A 12 9.20 -8.38 -4.28
N TYR A 13 8.09 -7.76 -4.70
CA TYR A 13 6.81 -8.41 -4.94
C TYR A 13 6.48 -8.43 -6.43
N ARG A 14 5.47 -9.22 -6.83
CA ARG A 14 4.97 -9.23 -8.21
C ARG A 14 3.77 -8.32 -8.38
N VAL A 15 3.64 -7.70 -9.56
CA VAL A 15 2.46 -6.89 -9.91
C VAL A 15 1.18 -7.73 -9.76
N GLY A 16 0.14 -7.13 -9.16
CA GLY A 16 -1.09 -7.80 -8.73
C GLY A 16 -1.05 -8.33 -7.30
N GLY A 17 0.09 -8.25 -6.61
CA GLY A 17 0.22 -8.58 -5.19
C GLY A 17 1.23 -7.71 -4.44
N ILE A 18 1.63 -6.56 -5.01
CA ILE A 18 2.58 -5.63 -4.37
C ILE A 18 1.97 -5.08 -3.08
N SER A 19 2.66 -5.30 -1.97
CA SER A 19 2.35 -4.72 -0.67
C SER A 19 3.13 -3.42 -0.44
N PRO A 20 2.57 -2.43 0.28
CA PRO A 20 3.36 -1.32 0.83
C PRO A 20 4.20 -1.77 2.04
N PHE A 21 3.86 -2.89 2.69
CA PHE A 21 4.60 -3.46 3.81
C PHE A 21 5.74 -4.35 3.31
N GLY A 22 6.87 -4.38 4.02
CA GLY A 22 7.92 -5.38 3.81
C GLY A 22 8.65 -5.31 2.46
N GLN A 23 8.60 -4.16 1.77
CA GLN A 23 9.30 -4.00 0.50
C GLN A 23 10.82 -4.12 0.68
N GLN A 24 11.50 -4.76 -0.28
CA GLN A 24 12.97 -4.87 -0.29
C GLN A 24 13.66 -3.50 -0.27
N ARG A 25 13.10 -2.52 -0.98
CA ARG A 25 13.53 -1.13 -0.97
C ARG A 25 12.34 -0.24 -0.60
N PRO A 26 12.17 0.10 0.69
CA PRO A 26 11.06 0.93 1.15
C PRO A 26 10.92 2.22 0.33
N ALA A 27 9.68 2.63 0.10
CA ALA A 27 9.34 3.88 -0.56
C ALA A 27 8.47 4.73 0.38
N PRO A 28 8.51 6.07 0.27
CA PRO A 28 7.52 6.92 0.93
C PRO A 28 6.11 6.50 0.56
N VAL A 29 5.24 6.40 1.55
CA VAL A 29 3.85 5.98 1.37
C VAL A 29 2.94 7.19 1.53
N CYS A 30 2.07 7.42 0.55
CA CYS A 30 0.92 8.29 0.71
C CYS A 30 -0.33 7.43 0.93
N PHE A 31 -1.20 7.84 1.85
CA PHE A 31 -2.45 7.16 2.16
C PHE A 31 -3.62 8.09 1.89
N GLU A 32 -4.67 7.58 1.23
CA GLU A 32 -5.86 8.36 0.89
C GLU A 32 -6.59 8.80 2.15
N ARG A 33 -6.87 10.10 2.26
CA ARG A 33 -7.52 10.70 3.43
C ARG A 33 -8.90 10.12 3.67
N ASP A 34 -9.70 9.97 2.63
CA ASP A 34 -11.10 9.52 2.79
C ASP A 34 -11.19 8.05 3.22
N ALA A 35 -10.14 7.26 3.00
CA ALA A 35 -10.06 5.88 3.48
C ALA A 35 -9.97 5.77 5.01
N LEU A 36 -9.54 6.84 5.72
CA LEU A 36 -9.51 6.87 7.18
C LEU A 36 -10.89 6.87 7.83
N ALA A 37 -11.95 7.20 7.08
CA ALA A 37 -13.32 7.16 7.57
C ALA A 37 -13.92 5.74 7.59
N GLN A 38 -13.24 4.77 7.00
CA GLN A 38 -13.70 3.38 6.92
C GLN A 38 -13.28 2.60 8.18
N PRO A 39 -14.08 1.61 8.63
CA PRO A 39 -13.72 0.77 9.76
C PRO A 39 -12.50 -0.12 9.46
N SER A 40 -12.34 -0.56 8.22
CA SER A 40 -11.21 -1.34 7.75
C SER A 40 -10.90 -1.04 6.28
N VAL A 41 -9.67 -1.35 5.87
CA VAL A 41 -9.21 -1.36 4.47
C VAL A 41 -8.60 -2.71 4.14
N PHE A 42 -8.62 -3.06 2.85
CA PHE A 42 -7.95 -4.23 2.32
C PHE A 42 -6.72 -3.82 1.51
N ILE A 43 -5.55 -4.35 1.86
CA ILE A 43 -4.28 -4.06 1.19
C ILE A 43 -3.65 -5.38 0.75
N ASN A 44 -3.05 -5.41 -0.44
CA ASN A 44 -2.28 -6.58 -0.90
C ASN A 44 -1.21 -6.96 0.12
N ALA A 45 -1.15 -8.24 0.49
CA ALA A 45 -0.26 -8.74 1.53
C ALA A 45 1.01 -9.42 0.96
N GLY A 46 1.47 -9.00 -0.24
CA GLY A 46 2.72 -9.48 -0.83
C GLY A 46 2.59 -10.69 -1.76
N GLN A 47 1.37 -11.22 -1.93
CA GLN A 47 1.07 -12.33 -2.83
C GLN A 47 -0.23 -12.08 -3.56
N ARG A 48 -0.32 -12.52 -4.82
CA ARG A 48 -1.58 -12.49 -5.59
C ARG A 48 -2.66 -13.30 -4.87
N GLY A 49 -3.85 -12.71 -4.73
CA GLY A 49 -4.99 -13.32 -4.05
C GLY A 49 -4.92 -13.29 -2.52
N LEU A 50 -3.92 -12.64 -1.92
CA LEU A 50 -3.82 -12.48 -0.47
C LEU A 50 -4.01 -11.00 -0.09
N LEU A 51 -5.01 -10.74 0.74
CA LEU A 51 -5.33 -9.42 1.27
C LEU A 51 -5.16 -9.40 2.79
N LEU A 52 -4.66 -8.28 3.30
CA LEU A 52 -4.65 -7.92 4.70
C LEU A 52 -5.79 -6.96 4.97
N GLU A 53 -6.69 -7.33 5.88
CA GLU A 53 -7.68 -6.41 6.46
C GLU A 53 -7.13 -5.82 7.76
N LEU A 54 -7.20 -4.49 7.90
CA LEU A 54 -6.75 -3.79 9.09
C LEU A 54 -7.42 -2.41 9.22
N ALA A 55 -7.35 -1.82 10.41
CA ALA A 55 -7.80 -0.45 10.60
C ALA A 55 -6.90 0.52 9.80
N PRO A 56 -7.46 1.53 9.11
CA PRO A 56 -6.68 2.47 8.32
C PRO A 56 -5.62 3.22 9.13
N ALA A 57 -5.93 3.53 10.39
CA ALA A 57 -5.01 4.19 11.31
C ALA A 57 -3.77 3.33 11.60
N ASP A 58 -3.93 2.02 11.75
CA ASP A 58 -2.82 1.09 11.96
C ASP A 58 -1.93 1.02 10.72
N ALA A 59 -2.55 0.99 9.53
CA ALA A 59 -1.81 1.04 8.27
C ALA A 59 -0.95 2.31 8.17
N VAL A 60 -1.52 3.47 8.47
CA VAL A 60 -0.79 4.76 8.46
C VAL A 60 0.34 4.76 9.48
N GLN A 61 0.11 4.26 10.69
CA GLN A 61 1.12 4.21 11.75
C GLN A 61 2.29 3.30 11.36
N VAL A 62 2.02 2.08 10.90
CA VAL A 62 3.06 1.10 10.54
C VAL A 62 3.85 1.55 9.31
N LEU A 63 3.18 2.14 8.32
CA LEU A 63 3.82 2.61 7.08
C LEU A 63 4.48 3.98 7.22
N GLN A 64 4.28 4.67 8.36
CA GLN A 64 4.66 6.08 8.54
C GLN A 64 4.15 6.95 7.37
N ALA A 65 2.91 6.69 6.94
CA ALA A 65 2.39 7.22 5.70
C ALA A 65 1.99 8.69 5.83
N GLN A 66 2.20 9.46 4.76
CA GLN A 66 1.65 10.80 4.63
C GLN A 66 0.19 10.72 4.18
N VAL A 67 -0.72 11.28 4.98
CA VAL A 67 -2.15 11.32 4.65
C VAL A 67 -2.44 12.52 3.73
N ALA A 68 -3.04 12.25 2.57
CA ALA A 68 -3.40 13.29 1.59
C ALA A 68 -4.60 12.85 0.74
N ALA A 69 -5.32 13.82 0.18
CA ALA A 69 -6.32 13.55 -0.86
C ALA A 69 -5.57 13.32 -2.18
N ILE A 70 -5.52 12.07 -2.66
CA ILE A 70 -4.70 11.65 -3.81
C ILE A 70 -5.51 10.97 -4.92
N SER A 71 -6.72 10.53 -4.60
CA SER A 71 -7.65 9.89 -5.53
C SER A 71 -8.38 10.94 -6.36
N ARG A 72 -8.66 10.61 -7.62
CA ARG A 72 -9.57 11.39 -8.46
C ARG A 72 -10.99 10.88 -8.24
N ALA A 73 -11.96 11.81 -8.20
CA ALA A 73 -13.39 11.47 -8.21
C ALA A 73 -13.79 10.81 -9.54
#